data_AF-A0A917V3R2-F1
#
_entry.id   AF-A0A917V3R2-F1
#
_cell.length_a   1.000
_cell.length_b   1.000
_cell.length_c   1.000
_cell.angle_alpha   90.00
_cell.angle_beta   90.00
_cell.angle_gamma   90.00
#
_symmetry.space_group_name_H-M   'P 1'
#
loop_
_entity.id
_entity.type
_entity.pdbx_description
1 polymer ?
#
loop_
_entity_poly.entity_id
_entity_poly.type
_entity_poly.pdbx_seq_one_letter_code
_entity_poly.pdbx_strand_id
1 'polypeptide(L)' 'MSNRRFTVRTVYDPDAGVFYTKSDIVGLHVEARTLDEVEALVLELAPDLIVANHMTKPDLIGRPLADLIPMIVLERPRAA' A
#
# COMPACT_ATOMS: atom_id res chain seq x y z
N MET A 1 1.20 15.41 9.08
CA MET A 1 0.61 14.37 9.96
C MET A 1 0.82 13.04 9.26
N SER A 2 1.61 12.14 9.83
CA SER A 2 1.83 10.81 9.23
C SER A 2 0.52 10.03 9.26
N ASN A 3 -0.03 9.74 8.08
CA ASN A 3 -1.22 8.92 7.95
C ASN A 3 -0.84 7.50 8.43
N ARG A 4 -1.54 6.95 9.43
CA ARG A 4 -1.20 5.63 10.00
C ARG A 4 -1.93 4.47 9.32
N ARG A 5 -2.93 4.81 8.52
CA ARG A 5 -3.73 3.88 7.74
C ARG A 5 -3.55 4.25 6.29
N PHE A 6 -3.09 3.29 5.51
CA PHE A 6 -2.97 3.36 4.08
C PHE A 6 -3.94 2.39 3.44
N THR A 7 -4.50 2.78 2.31
CA THR A 7 -5.47 2.00 1.56
C THR A 7 -4.90 1.66 0.19
N VAL A 8 -4.99 0.38 -0.17
CA VAL A 8 -4.60 -0.12 -1.48
C VAL A 8 -5.81 -0.82 -2.05
N ARG A 9 -6.38 -0.28 -3.13
CA ARG A 9 -7.51 -0.87 -3.82
C ARG A 9 -7.04 -1.53 -5.10
N THR A 10 -7.40 -2.80 -5.28
CA THR A 10 -7.10 -3.53 -6.49
C THR A 10 -8.24 -3.40 -7.49
N VAL A 11 -7.91 -3.06 -8.73
CA VAL A 11 -8.85 -2.85 -9.85
C VAL A 11 -8.43 -3.77 -10.99
N TYR A 12 -9.38 -4.46 -11.60
CA TYR A 12 -9.10 -5.24 -12.81
C TYR A 12 -9.23 -4.36 -14.05
N ASP A 13 -8.23 -4.41 -14.91
CA ASP A 13 -8.24 -3.82 -16.25
C ASP A 13 -8.52 -4.92 -17.28
N PRO A 14 -9.72 -4.94 -17.90
CA PRO A 14 -10.08 -5.97 -18.88
C PRO A 14 -9.34 -5.83 -20.21
N ASP A 15 -8.87 -4.63 -20.57
CA ASP A 15 -8.18 -4.37 -21.83
C ASP A 15 -6.73 -4.85 -21.77
N ALA A 16 -6.09 -4.67 -20.61
CA ALA A 16 -4.74 -5.15 -20.33
C ALA A 16 -4.69 -6.58 -19.78
N GLY A 17 -5.81 -7.10 -19.25
CA GLY A 17 -5.89 -8.44 -18.66
C GLY A 17 -5.11 -8.57 -17.35
N VAL A 18 -4.96 -7.47 -16.60
CA VAL A 18 -4.18 -7.42 -15.36
C VAL A 18 -4.96 -6.72 -14.24
N PHE A 19 -4.57 -6.99 -13.01
CA PHE A 19 -4.96 -6.19 -11.85
C PHE A 19 -3.94 -5.09 -11.62
N TYR A 20 -4.40 -3.88 -11.33
CA TYR A 20 -3.55 -2.77 -10.92
C TYR A 20 -4.03 -2.16 -9.60
N THR A 21 -3.14 -1.45 -8.90
CA THR A 21 -3.45 -0.81 -7.62
C THR A 21 -3.77 0.68 -7.76
N LYS A 22 -4.74 1.14 -6.96
CA LYS A 22 -4.94 2.56 -6.63
C LYS A 22 -4.73 2.71 -5.13
N SER A 23 -3.78 3.54 -4.71
CA SER A 23 -3.45 3.69 -3.29
C SER A 23 -3.16 5.13 -2.88
N ASP A 24 -3.21 5.38 -1.58
CA ASP A 24 -2.73 6.61 -0.94
C ASP A 24 -1.23 6.53 -0.54
N ILE A 25 -0.53 5.46 -0.95
CA ILE A 25 0.90 5.27 -0.73
C ILE A 25 1.67 5.86 -1.91
N VAL A 26 2.27 7.04 -1.70
CA VAL A 26 3.20 7.67 -2.65
C VAL A 26 4.27 6.68 -3.12
N GLY A 27 4.34 6.48 -4.44
CA GLY A 27 5.30 5.61 -5.10
C GLY A 27 4.83 4.16 -5.31
N LEU A 28 3.69 3.76 -4.74
CA LEU A 28 3.18 2.40 -4.90
C LEU A 28 2.29 2.31 -6.15
N HIS A 29 2.83 1.66 -7.19
CA HIS A 29 2.09 1.26 -8.38
C HIS A 29 2.44 -0.19 -8.68
N VAL A 30 1.46 -1.08 -8.57
CA VAL A 30 1.63 -2.53 -8.75
C VAL A 30 0.67 -3.00 -9.82
N GLU A 31 1.17 -3.82 -10.74
CA GLU A 31 0.39 -4.51 -11.76
C GLU A 31 0.75 -5.99 -11.76
N ALA A 32 -0.25 -6.87 -11.76
CA ALA A 32 -0.02 -8.31 -11.79
C ALA A 32 -1.21 -9.07 -12.41
N ARG A 33 -1.01 -10.34 -12.76
CA ARG A 33 -2.05 -11.14 -13.43
C ARG A 33 -3.06 -11.72 -12.45
N THR A 34 -2.68 -11.86 -11.19
CA THR A 34 -3.54 -12.43 -10.14
C THR A 34 -3.63 -11.52 -8.92
N LEU A 35 -4.71 -11.64 -8.15
CA LEU A 35 -4.88 -10.90 -6.89
C LEU A 35 -3.82 -11.27 -5.86
N ASP A 36 -3.38 -12.53 -5.84
CA ASP A 36 -2.38 -13.00 -4.86
C ASP A 36 -0.98 -12.45 -5.20
N GLU A 37 -0.65 -12.30 -6.48
CA GLU A 37 0.56 -11.58 -6.91
C GLU A 37 0.50 -10.10 -6.53
N VAL A 38 -0.65 -9.44 -6.69
CA VAL A 38 -0.82 -8.05 -6.23
C VAL A 38 -0.60 -7.95 -4.73
N GLU A 39 -1.19 -8.85 -3.94
CA GLU A 39 -1.03 -8.85 -2.48
C GLU A 39 0.43 -9.06 -2.07
N ALA A 40 1.12 -10.03 -2.67
CA ALA A 40 2.53 -10.28 -2.39
C ALA A 40 3.40 -9.05 -2.66
N LEU A 41 3.22 -8.41 -3.82
CA LEU A 41 3.97 -7.20 -4.20
C LEU A 41 3.64 -6.01 -3.31
N VAL A 42 2.38 -5.86 -2.89
CA VAL A 42 1.98 -4.81 -1.95
C VAL A 42 2.63 -5.03 -0.59
N LEU A 43 2.62 -6.25 -0.06
CA LEU A 43 3.24 -6.58 1.23
C LEU A 43 4.77 -6.39 1.21
N GLU A 44 5.40 -6.64 0.07
CA GLU A 44 6.83 -6.45 -0.13
C GLU A 44 7.22 -4.96 -0.24
N LEU A 45 6.50 -4.18 -1.06
CA LEU A 45 6.94 -2.84 -1.45
C LEU A 45 6.37 -1.72 -0.60
N ALA A 46 5.13 -1.87 -0.11
CA ALA A 46 4.41 -0.79 0.57
C ALA A 46 5.09 -0.31 1.87
N PRO A 47 5.62 -1.17 2.76
CA PRO A 47 6.24 -0.73 4.00
C PRO A 47 7.42 0.22 3.75
N ASP A 48 8.30 -0.14 2.82
CA ASP A 48 9.49 0.66 2.50
C ASP A 48 9.12 2.00 1.87
N LEU A 49 8.12 2.01 0.97
CA LEU A 49 7.61 3.24 0.36
C LEU A 49 6.95 4.16 1.38
N ILE A 50 6.24 3.61 2.37
CA ILE A 50 5.65 4.39 3.46
C ILE A 50 6.75 5.06 4.28
N VAL A 51 7.77 4.30 4.70
CA VAL A 51 8.90 4.84 5.49
C VAL A 51 9.65 5.91 4.70
N ALA A 52 9.92 5.67 3.41
CA ALA A 52 10.68 6.59 2.58
C ALA A 52 9.93 7.89 2.27
N ASN A 53 8.61 7.83 2.03
CA ASN A 53 7.86 8.94 1.46
C ASN A 53 6.89 9.62 2.43
N HIS A 54 6.51 8.97 3.54
CA HIS A 54 5.46 9.46 4.45
C HIS A 54 5.92 9.70 5.89
N MET A 55 7.14 9.28 6.25
CA MET A 55 7.70 9.47 7.58
C MET A 55 8.87 10.47 7.54
N THR A 56 8.83 11.47 8.41
CA THR A 56 9.94 12.41 8.59
C THR A 56 10.73 12.08 9.85
N LYS A 57 12.00 12.52 9.93
CA LYS A 57 12.82 12.33 11.15
C LYS A 57 12.12 12.84 12.44
N PRO A 58 11.45 14.01 12.44
CA PRO A 58 10.65 14.45 13.59
C PRO A 58 9.51 13.50 13.97
N ASP A 59 8.88 12.82 13.00
CA ASP A 59 7.81 11.86 13.28
C ASP A 59 8.30 10.60 14.00
N LEU A 60 9.60 10.28 13.88
CA LEU A 60 10.23 9.09 14.44
C LEU A 60 10.78 9.31 15.86
N ILE A 61 11.03 10.56 16.28
CA ILE A 61 11.69 10.86 17.55
C ILE A 61 10.66 10.98 18.67
N GLY A 62 10.90 10.28 19.78
CA GLY A 62 10.11 10.43 21.01
C GLY A 62 8.72 9.78 20.98
N ARG A 63 8.40 9.03 19.92
CA ARG A 63 7.15 8.25 19.82
C ARG A 63 7.36 6.79 20.17
N PRO A 64 6.36 6.13 20.80
CA PRO A 64 6.38 4.68 20.97
C PRO A 64 6.47 3.95 19.62
N LEU A 65 7.17 2.82 19.55
CA LEU A 65 7.27 2.06 18.29
C LEU A 65 5.90 1.64 17.73
N ALA A 66 4.95 1.30 18.61
CA ALA A 66 3.59 0.95 18.22
C ALA A 66 2.88 2.05 17.42
N ASP A 67 3.28 3.31 17.61
CA ASP A 67 2.73 4.46 16.89
C ASP A 67 3.32 4.63 15.47
N LEU A 68 4.38 3.89 15.17
CA LEU A 68 5.13 3.96 13.91
C LEU A 68 4.78 2.82 12.94
N ILE A 69 4.02 1.82 13.40
CA ILE A 69 3.63 0.68 12.55
C ILE A 69 2.47 1.12 11.65
N PRO A 70 2.66 1.20 10.31
CA PRO A 70 1.58 1.54 9.41
C PRO A 70 0.62 0.36 9.26
N MET A 71 -0.68 0.66 9.24
CA MET A 71 -1.71 -0.29 8.84
C MET A 71 -1.94 -0.16 7.33
N ILE A 72 -1.73 -1.25 6.60
CA ILE A 72 -2.08 -1.33 5.17
C ILE A 72 -3.39 -2.10 5.05
N VAL A 73 -4.39 -1.48 4.44
CA VAL A 73 -5.68 -2.10 4.15
C VAL A 73 -5.73 -2.39 2.66
N LEU A 74 -5.61 -3.66 2.31
CA LEU A 74 -5.77 -4.13 0.93
C LEU A 74 -7.24 -4.48 0.66
N GLU A 75 -7.85 -3.74 -0.26
CA GLU A 75 -9.21 -3.98 -0.72
C GLU A 75 -9.18 -4.82 -2.00
N ARG A 76 -9.58 -6.10 -1.86
CA ARG A 76 -9.80 -6.97 -3.02
C ARG A 76 -11.05 -6.49 -3.78
N PRO A 77 -11.07 -6.59 -5.13
CA PRO A 77 -12.23 -6.19 -5.91
C PRO A 77 -13.43 -7.06 -5.52
N ARG A 78 -14.57 -6.42 -5.31
CA ARG A 78 -15.81 -7.13 -4.99
C ARG A 78 -16.17 -7.99 -6.20
N ALA A 79 -16.34 -9.30 -5.99
CA ALA A 79 -16.94 -10.16 -7.00
C ALA A 79 -18.32 -9.57 -7.35
N ALA A 80 -18.55 -9.33 -8.65
CA ALA A 80 -19.82 -8.84 -9.17
C ALA A 80 -20.93 -9.87 -8.95
#